data_AF-A0A381KMS1-F1
#
_entry.id   AF-A0A381KMS1-F1
#
_cell.length_a   1.000
_cell.length_b   1.000
_cell.length_c   1.000
_cell.angle_alpha   90.00
_cell.angle_beta   90.00
_cell.angle_gamma   90.00
#
_symmetry.space_group_name_H-M   'P 1'
#
loop_
_entity.id
_entity.type
_entity.pdbx_description
1 polymer ?
#
loop_
_entity_poly.entity_id
_entity_poly.type
_entity_poly.pdbx_seq_one_letter_code
_entity_poly.pdbx_strand_id
1 'polypeptide(L)'
;MRKIKIRLGLLILSLISVISIMTIVINGEVKKVDNISKDYKDKLIRFHVIANSNTDEDQELKLKVRDEVIKYLQPKLQNSKSIKESEAIIKKEYSSLEEISKNIILKNGYNYSVKVGIQYSNFPTKQYSNIVLPAGEYKALKIIIGKGEGKNWWCVMFPPLCFVDESNGVIDKSTDDKLKEVFN
;
A
#
# COMPACT_ATOMS: atom_id res chain seq x y z
N MET A 1 40.78 6.00 -46.19
CA MET A 1 39.30 5.97 -45.97
C MET A 1 38.74 4.59 -45.63
N ARG A 2 39.01 3.50 -46.38
CA ARG A 2 38.47 2.14 -46.13
C ARG A 2 38.78 1.58 -44.73
N LYS A 3 40.03 1.71 -44.26
CA LYS A 3 40.45 1.23 -42.92
C LYS A 3 39.77 1.96 -41.76
N ILE A 4 39.42 3.24 -41.94
CA ILE A 4 38.73 4.06 -40.94
C ILE A 4 37.26 3.62 -40.81
N LYS A 5 36.58 3.38 -41.94
CA LYS A 5 35.20 2.87 -41.95
C LYS A 5 35.09 1.48 -41.29
N ILE A 6 36.08 0.61 -41.50
CA ILE A 6 36.14 -0.72 -40.86
C ILE A 6 36.34 -0.60 -39.34
N ARG A 7 37.28 0.26 -38.89
CA ARG A 7 37.50 0.50 -37.45
C ARG A 7 36.28 1.11 -36.77
N LEU A 8 35.59 2.04 -37.44
CA LEU A 8 34.37 2.65 -36.93
C LEU A 8 33.22 1.63 -36.83
N GLY A 9 33.07 0.75 -37.83
CA GLY A 9 32.10 -0.34 -37.79
C GLY A 9 32.35 -1.33 -36.64
N LEU A 10 33.61 -1.69 -36.38
CA LEU A 10 33.98 -2.55 -35.25
C LEU A 10 33.68 -1.90 -33.89
N LEU A 11 33.93 -0.60 -33.74
CA LEU A 11 33.61 0.13 -32.51
C LEU A 11 32.10 0.19 -32.27
N ILE A 12 31.30 0.48 -33.30
CA ILE A 12 29.84 0.49 -33.24
C ILE A 12 29.30 -0.90 -32.86
N LEU A 13 29.84 -1.97 -33.47
CA LEU A 13 29.42 -3.34 -33.16
C LEU A 13 29.74 -3.73 -31.71
N SER A 14 30.91 -3.32 -31.19
CA SER A 14 31.26 -3.55 -29.79
C SER A 14 30.33 -2.78 -28.84
N LEU A 15 29.96 -1.55 -29.19
CA LEU A 15 29.06 -0.72 -28.38
C LEU A 15 27.65 -1.33 -28.34
N ILE A 16 27.14 -1.80 -29.47
CA ILE A 16 25.83 -2.49 -29.54
C ILE A 16 25.86 -3.76 -28.68
N SER A 17 26.93 -4.56 -28.77
CA SER A 17 27.08 -5.76 -27.95
C SER A 17 27.06 -5.46 -26.44
N VAL A 18 27.76 -4.40 -26.01
CA VAL A 18 27.76 -3.96 -24.61
C VAL A 18 26.37 -3.52 -24.16
N ILE A 19 25.65 -2.75 -24.98
CA ILE A 19 24.27 -2.31 -24.66
C ILE A 19 23.31 -3.50 -24.59
N SER A 20 23.43 -4.46 -25.51
CA SER A 20 22.64 -5.70 -25.49
C SER A 20 22.91 -6.54 -24.24
N ILE A 21 24.17 -6.63 -23.80
CA ILE A 21 24.51 -7.35 -22.56
C ILE A 21 23.95 -6.61 -21.33
N MET A 22 24.10 -5.27 -21.26
CA MET A 22 23.54 -4.48 -20.17
C MET A 22 22.02 -4.62 -20.07
N THR A 23 21.30 -4.55 -21.20
CA THR A 23 19.84 -4.72 -21.22
C THR A 23 19.40 -6.10 -20.76
N ILE A 24 20.13 -7.17 -21.11
CA ILE A 24 19.84 -8.53 -20.63
C ILE A 24 20.03 -8.62 -19.10
N VAL A 25 21.12 -8.07 -18.58
CA VAL A 25 21.42 -8.07 -17.14
C VAL A 25 20.35 -7.29 -16.35
N ILE A 26 19.97 -6.10 -16.83
CA ILE A 26 18.94 -5.27 -16.19
C ILE A 26 17.58 -5.98 -16.20
N ASN A 27 17.19 -6.60 -17.33
CA ASN A 27 15.93 -7.36 -17.40
C ASN A 27 15.89 -8.55 -16.42
N GLY A 28 17.04 -9.19 -16.15
CA GLY A 28 17.12 -10.26 -15.15
C GLY A 28 16.82 -9.77 -13.74
N GLU A 29 17.39 -8.63 -13.35
CA GLU A 29 17.15 -8.03 -12.04
C GLU A 29 15.73 -7.46 -11.91
N VAL A 30 15.21 -6.79 -12.95
CA VAL A 30 13.82 -6.28 -12.97
C VAL A 30 12.82 -7.42 -12.77
N LYS A 31 13.02 -8.57 -13.44
CA LYS A 31 12.13 -9.73 -13.26
C LYS A 31 12.15 -10.29 -11.83
N LYS A 32 13.29 -10.28 -11.14
CA LYS A 32 13.37 -10.70 -9.73
C LYS A 32 12.57 -9.75 -8.84
N VAL A 33 12.73 -8.44 -9.03
CA VAL A 33 11.99 -7.42 -8.29
C VAL A 33 10.48 -7.52 -8.56
N ASP A 34 10.08 -7.75 -9.80
CA ASP A 34 8.67 -7.92 -10.16
C ASP A 34 8.04 -9.16 -9.51
N ASN A 35 8.77 -10.28 -9.49
CA ASN A 35 8.30 -11.50 -8.83
C ASN A 35 8.15 -11.32 -7.32
N ILE A 36 9.12 -10.65 -6.67
CA ILE A 36 9.04 -10.31 -5.25
C ILE A 36 7.87 -9.36 -4.97
N SER A 37 7.69 -8.33 -5.81
CA SER A 37 6.57 -7.40 -5.72
C SER A 37 5.22 -8.09 -5.86
N LYS A 38 5.12 -9.09 -6.75
CA LYS A 38 3.91 -9.89 -6.94
C LYS A 38 3.61 -10.76 -5.71
N ASP A 39 4.64 -11.38 -5.12
CA ASP A 39 4.50 -12.16 -3.89
C ASP A 39 3.93 -11.30 -2.74
N TYR A 40 4.39 -10.06 -2.59
CA TYR A 40 3.84 -9.12 -1.62
C TYR A 40 2.38 -8.73 -1.88
N LYS A 41 1.98 -8.54 -3.14
CA LYS A 41 0.62 -8.06 -3.50
C LYS A 41 -0.46 -9.05 -3.15
N ASP A 42 -0.20 -10.33 -3.37
CA ASP A 42 -1.17 -11.40 -3.10
C ASP A 42 -1.22 -11.79 -1.61
N LYS A 43 -0.26 -11.28 -0.82
CA LYS A 43 -0.08 -11.60 0.60
C LYS A 43 -0.60 -10.52 1.58
N LEU A 44 -1.12 -9.40 1.07
CA LEU A 44 -1.48 -8.24 1.89
C LEU A 44 -2.90 -7.72 1.63
N ILE A 45 -3.54 -7.20 2.67
CA ILE A 45 -4.68 -6.28 2.55
C ILE A 45 -4.22 -4.93 3.08
N ARG A 46 -4.21 -3.91 2.22
CA ARG A 46 -3.84 -2.55 2.64
C ARG A 46 -5.06 -1.77 3.12
N PHE A 47 -4.81 -0.64 3.78
CA PHE A 47 -5.86 0.30 4.20
C PHE A 47 -5.59 1.65 3.57
N HIS A 48 -6.61 2.23 2.95
CA HIS A 48 -6.50 3.48 2.21
C HIS A 48 -7.67 4.39 2.57
N VAL A 49 -7.38 5.51 3.23
CA VAL A 49 -8.37 6.53 3.57
C VAL A 49 -8.09 7.79 2.76
N ILE A 50 -9.11 8.34 2.11
CA ILE A 50 -9.03 9.53 1.28
C ILE A 50 -9.90 10.61 1.89
N ALA A 51 -9.30 11.76 2.20
CA ALA A 51 -10.02 12.94 2.69
C ALA A 51 -10.90 13.57 1.61
N ASN A 52 -11.89 14.35 2.03
CA ASN A 52 -12.73 15.11 1.12
C ASN A 52 -11.93 16.14 0.31
N SER A 53 -11.06 16.92 0.97
CA SER A 53 -10.16 17.90 0.35
C SER A 53 -8.80 18.00 1.06
N ASN A 54 -7.95 18.94 0.64
CA ASN A 54 -6.61 19.17 1.20
C ASN A 54 -6.58 20.15 2.39
N THR A 55 -7.72 20.67 2.84
CA THR A 55 -7.73 21.59 4.00
C THR A 55 -7.36 20.84 5.28
N ASP A 56 -6.81 21.57 6.26
CA ASP A 56 -6.33 20.96 7.50
C ASP A 56 -7.45 20.27 8.28
N GLU A 57 -8.66 20.80 8.24
CA GLU A 57 -9.83 20.22 8.90
C GLU A 57 -10.23 18.88 8.26
N ASP A 58 -10.21 18.79 6.92
CA ASP A 58 -10.50 17.54 6.21
C ASP A 58 -9.39 16.49 6.43
N GLN A 59 -8.15 16.94 6.60
CA GLN A 59 -7.04 16.07 6.96
C GLN A 59 -7.19 15.54 8.39
N GLU A 60 -7.56 16.38 9.35
CA GLU A 60 -7.81 15.98 10.73
C GLU A 60 -9.01 15.03 10.82
N LEU A 61 -10.10 15.34 10.11
CA LEU A 61 -11.28 14.49 10.05
C LEU A 61 -10.96 13.09 9.50
N LYS A 62 -10.13 13.01 8.45
CA LYS A 62 -9.64 11.74 7.92
C LYS A 62 -8.89 10.92 8.97
N LEU A 63 -8.04 11.54 9.79
CA LEU A 63 -7.31 10.85 10.84
C LEU A 63 -8.25 10.31 11.92
N LYS A 64 -9.25 11.10 12.34
CA LYS A 64 -10.29 10.64 13.29
C LYS A 64 -11.09 9.45 12.76
N VAL A 65 -11.52 9.50 11.49
CA VAL A 65 -12.22 8.38 10.83
C VAL A 65 -11.34 7.14 10.76
N ARG A 66 -10.07 7.32 10.37
CA ARG A 66 -9.07 6.25 10.33
C ARG A 66 -8.95 5.57 11.69
N ASP A 67 -8.77 6.33 12.77
CA ASP A 67 -8.48 5.79 14.11
C ASP A 67 -9.64 4.96 14.65
N GLU A 68 -10.86 5.45 14.49
CA GLU A 68 -12.06 4.73 14.92
C GLU A 68 -12.31 3.47 14.09
N VAL A 69 -12.03 3.50 12.78
CA VAL A 69 -12.10 2.31 11.93
C VAL A 69 -11.06 1.26 12.32
N ILE A 70 -9.81 1.68 12.57
CA ILE A 70 -8.74 0.79 13.02
C ILE A 70 -9.14 0.16 14.35
N LYS A 71 -9.55 0.96 15.34
CA LYS A 71 -10.00 0.48 16.64
C LYS A 71 -11.15 -0.54 16.54
N TYR A 72 -12.09 -0.33 15.62
CA TYR A 72 -13.21 -1.25 15.41
C TYR A 72 -12.80 -2.58 14.76
N LEU A 73 -11.86 -2.55 13.81
CA LEU A 73 -11.42 -3.72 13.07
C LEU A 73 -10.36 -4.54 13.80
N GLN A 74 -9.56 -3.91 14.67
CA GLN A 74 -8.46 -4.54 15.40
C GLN A 74 -8.87 -5.86 16.07
N PRO A 75 -9.88 -5.92 16.96
CA PRO A 75 -10.25 -7.16 17.63
C PRO A 75 -10.83 -8.21 16.66
N LYS A 76 -11.40 -7.79 15.52
CA LYS A 76 -11.99 -8.71 14.54
C LYS A 76 -10.94 -9.36 13.65
N LEU A 77 -9.86 -8.64 13.35
CA LEU A 77 -8.78 -9.12 12.50
C LEU A 77 -7.63 -9.77 13.27
N GLN A 78 -7.54 -9.57 14.59
CA GLN A 78 -6.48 -10.11 15.44
C GLN A 78 -6.36 -11.64 15.39
N ASN A 79 -7.48 -12.34 15.18
CA ASN A 79 -7.50 -13.80 15.10
C ASN A 79 -7.40 -14.34 13.66
N SER A 80 -7.39 -13.46 12.66
CA SER A 80 -7.36 -13.88 11.27
C SER A 80 -5.97 -14.39 10.88
N LYS A 81 -5.93 -15.57 10.26
CA LYS A 81 -4.68 -16.24 9.84
C LYS A 81 -4.45 -16.20 8.34
N SER A 82 -5.41 -15.69 7.57
CA SER A 82 -5.31 -15.63 6.12
C SER A 82 -5.99 -14.41 5.53
N ILE A 83 -5.53 -14.00 4.35
CA ILE A 83 -6.11 -12.88 3.58
C ILE A 83 -7.56 -13.13 3.22
N LYS A 84 -7.91 -14.36 2.84
CA LYS A 84 -9.29 -14.71 2.47
C LYS A 84 -10.23 -14.55 3.65
N GLU A 85 -9.79 -14.96 4.84
CA GLU A 85 -10.55 -14.79 6.09
C GLU A 85 -10.66 -13.30 6.46
N SER A 86 -9.55 -12.57 6.46
CA SER A 86 -9.54 -11.11 6.72
C SER A 86 -10.44 -10.35 5.74
N GLU A 87 -10.40 -10.69 4.45
CA GLU A 87 -11.25 -10.12 3.42
C GLU A 87 -12.74 -10.41 3.68
N ALA A 88 -13.08 -11.64 4.09
CA ALA A 88 -14.44 -12.02 4.42
C ALA A 88 -14.96 -11.29 5.66
N ILE A 89 -14.12 -11.12 6.69
CA ILE A 89 -14.43 -10.33 7.89
C ILE A 89 -14.70 -8.88 7.49
N ILE A 90 -13.77 -8.24 6.77
CA ILE A 90 -13.91 -6.83 6.35
C ILE A 90 -15.18 -6.63 5.52
N LYS A 91 -15.49 -7.54 4.58
CA LYS A 91 -16.71 -7.46 3.76
C LYS A 91 -18.00 -7.52 4.57
N LYS A 92 -18.05 -8.32 5.63
CA LYS A 92 -19.21 -8.38 6.53
C LYS A 92 -19.40 -7.09 7.31
N GLU A 93 -18.32 -6.36 7.55
CA GLU A 93 -18.32 -5.14 8.36
C GLU A 93 -18.52 -3.86 7.55
N TYR A 94 -18.73 -3.90 6.24
CA TYR A 94 -18.85 -2.69 5.40
C TYR A 94 -19.91 -1.71 5.91
N SER A 95 -21.10 -2.21 6.24
CA SER A 95 -22.18 -1.35 6.76
C SER A 95 -21.78 -0.67 8.06
N SER A 96 -21.18 -1.41 8.99
CA SER A 96 -20.68 -0.89 10.26
C SER A 96 -19.58 0.15 10.06
N LEU A 97 -18.65 -0.10 9.13
CA LEU A 97 -17.56 0.83 8.81
C LEU A 97 -18.07 2.13 8.19
N GLU A 98 -19.06 2.05 7.31
CA GLU A 98 -19.70 3.21 6.72
C GLU A 98 -20.45 4.03 7.78
N GLU A 99 -21.17 3.36 8.68
CA GLU A 99 -21.88 4.00 9.78
C GLU A 99 -20.94 4.69 10.78
N ILE A 100 -19.88 4.00 11.21
CA ILE A 100 -18.85 4.58 12.10
C ILE A 100 -18.24 5.83 11.46
N SER A 101 -17.86 5.73 10.20
CA SER A 101 -17.26 6.86 9.47
C SER A 101 -18.23 8.04 9.37
N LYS A 102 -19.50 7.79 9.00
CA LYS A 102 -20.55 8.83 8.95
C LYS A 102 -20.79 9.47 10.31
N ASN A 103 -20.86 8.67 11.37
CA ASN A 103 -21.07 9.18 12.73
C ASN A 103 -19.93 10.10 13.18
N ILE A 104 -18.68 9.80 12.84
CA ILE A 104 -17.54 10.68 13.13
C ILE A 104 -17.63 11.98 12.33
N ILE A 105 -17.97 11.91 11.04
CA ILE A 105 -18.16 13.08 10.17
C ILE A 105 -19.24 14.01 10.74
N LEU A 106 -20.40 13.46 11.09
CA LEU A 106 -21.52 14.21 11.69
C LEU A 106 -21.14 14.84 13.03
N LYS A 107 -20.46 14.10 13.92
CA LYS A 107 -20.00 14.61 15.22
C LYS A 107 -19.01 15.77 15.10
N ASN A 108 -18.25 15.85 14.01
CA ASN A 108 -17.31 16.94 13.75
C ASN A 108 -17.95 18.10 12.95
N GLY A 109 -19.27 18.09 12.76
CA GLY A 109 -20.00 19.20 12.12
C GLY A 109 -20.09 19.13 10.60
N TYR A 110 -19.73 18.01 9.99
CA TYR A 110 -19.77 17.80 8.55
C TYR A 110 -20.89 16.84 8.14
N ASN A 111 -21.29 16.86 6.87
CA ASN A 111 -22.28 15.92 6.31
C ASN A 111 -21.78 15.31 5.00
N TYR A 112 -20.53 14.86 4.98
CA TYR A 112 -19.94 14.21 3.81
C TYR A 112 -20.47 12.79 3.64
N SER A 113 -20.65 12.37 2.39
CA SER A 113 -20.89 10.96 2.06
C SER A 113 -19.63 10.13 2.34
N VAL A 114 -19.81 8.85 2.62
CA VAL A 114 -18.70 7.91 2.79
C VAL A 114 -18.91 6.72 1.87
N LYS A 115 -17.84 6.31 1.18
CA LYS A 115 -17.83 5.06 0.41
C LYS A 115 -16.79 4.13 1.00
N VAL A 116 -17.22 2.92 1.39
CA VAL A 116 -16.36 1.87 1.93
C VAL A 116 -16.35 0.69 0.97
N GLY A 117 -15.19 0.11 0.71
CA GLY A 117 -15.11 -1.16 -0.02
C GLY A 117 -13.68 -1.63 -0.27
N ILE A 118 -13.53 -2.92 -0.50
CA ILE A 118 -12.25 -3.49 -0.97
C ILE A 118 -12.13 -3.26 -2.47
N GLN A 119 -11.08 -2.55 -2.85
CA GLN A 119 -10.75 -2.25 -4.24
C GLN A 119 -9.23 -2.33 -4.41
N TYR A 120 -8.79 -2.51 -5.66
CA TYR A 120 -7.40 -2.27 -5.99
C TYR A 120 -7.13 -0.76 -5.97
N SER A 121 -5.99 -0.36 -5.41
CA SER A 121 -5.56 1.04 -5.35
C SER A 121 -4.06 1.14 -5.51
N ASN A 122 -3.60 2.25 -6.10
CA ASN A 122 -2.19 2.53 -6.27
C ASN A 122 -1.60 3.07 -4.96
N PHE A 123 -0.52 2.43 -4.52
CA PHE A 123 0.24 2.85 -3.36
C PHE A 123 1.64 3.28 -3.76
N PRO A 124 2.18 4.34 -3.12
CA PRO A 124 3.59 4.65 -3.24
C PRO A 124 4.45 3.61 -2.50
N THR A 125 5.74 3.61 -2.77
CA THR A 125 6.72 2.85 -1.99
C THR A 125 6.66 3.31 -0.53
N LYS A 126 6.54 2.36 0.40
CA LYS A 126 6.47 2.61 1.84
C LYS A 126 7.42 1.71 2.60
N GLN A 127 8.21 2.30 3.48
CA GLN A 127 9.08 1.57 4.39
C GLN A 127 8.37 1.37 5.73
N TYR A 128 8.41 0.13 6.22
CA TYR A 128 7.95 -0.26 7.55
C TYR A 128 9.11 -0.97 8.24
N SER A 129 9.75 -0.33 9.22
CA SER A 129 10.96 -0.83 9.88
C SER A 129 12.03 -1.25 8.85
N ASN A 130 12.36 -2.54 8.77
CA ASN A 130 13.37 -3.12 7.91
C ASN A 130 12.83 -3.62 6.55
N ILE A 131 11.53 -3.46 6.28
CA ILE A 131 10.88 -3.96 5.08
C ILE A 131 10.38 -2.80 4.23
N VAL A 132 10.69 -2.85 2.93
CA VAL A 132 10.23 -1.87 1.94
C VAL A 132 9.15 -2.52 1.08
N LEU A 133 7.93 -1.99 1.15
CA LEU A 133 6.85 -2.34 0.24
C LEU A 133 6.95 -1.47 -1.01
N PRO A 134 7.15 -2.06 -2.21
CA PRO A 134 7.32 -1.29 -3.44
C PRO A 134 6.04 -0.53 -3.84
N ALA A 135 6.19 0.46 -4.71
CA ALA A 135 5.04 1.11 -5.34
C ALA A 135 4.29 0.11 -6.24
N GLY A 136 2.97 0.26 -6.32
CA GLY A 136 2.15 -0.57 -7.20
C GLY A 136 0.69 -0.61 -6.81
N GLU A 137 -0.06 -1.42 -7.54
CA GLU A 137 -1.47 -1.68 -7.28
C GLU A 137 -1.62 -2.81 -6.25
N TYR A 138 -2.37 -2.55 -5.18
CA TYR A 138 -2.62 -3.49 -4.08
C TYR A 138 -4.10 -3.58 -3.77
N LYS A 139 -4.54 -4.76 -3.30
CA LYS A 139 -5.86 -4.92 -2.71
C LYS A 139 -5.93 -4.13 -1.40
N ALA A 140 -6.91 -3.24 -1.27
CA ALA A 140 -7.04 -2.38 -0.11
C ALA A 140 -8.50 -2.20 0.32
N LEU A 141 -8.73 -2.18 1.63
CA LEU A 141 -9.93 -1.56 2.18
C LEU A 141 -9.82 -0.06 1.95
N LYS A 142 -10.72 0.49 1.14
CA LYS A 142 -10.76 1.88 0.75
C LYS A 142 -11.91 2.59 1.44
N ILE A 143 -11.63 3.73 2.06
CA ILE A 143 -12.62 4.64 2.63
C ILE A 143 -12.45 6.00 1.97
N ILE A 144 -13.47 6.43 1.24
CA ILE A 144 -13.50 7.72 0.55
C ILE A 144 -14.47 8.63 1.31
N ILE A 145 -13.95 9.74 1.85
CA ILE A 145 -14.74 10.75 2.53
C ILE A 145 -15.10 11.83 1.50
N GLY A 146 -16.38 12.15 1.37
CA GLY A 146 -16.91 13.17 0.47
C GLY A 146 -16.49 12.95 -0.98
N LYS A 147 -15.87 13.97 -1.59
CA LYS A 147 -15.40 13.91 -2.98
C LYS A 147 -14.14 13.05 -3.17
N GLY A 148 -13.37 12.82 -2.11
CA GLY A 148 -12.11 12.05 -2.20
C GLY A 148 -11.00 12.78 -2.96
N GLU A 149 -10.95 14.11 -2.91
CA GLU A 149 -9.96 14.94 -3.62
C GLU A 149 -8.77 15.33 -2.71
N GLY A 150 -8.80 14.92 -1.45
CA GLY A 150 -7.79 15.24 -0.46
C GLY A 150 -6.60 14.30 -0.41
N LYS A 151 -5.66 14.60 0.48
CA LYS A 151 -4.48 13.74 0.68
C LYS A 151 -4.88 12.37 1.21
N ASN A 152 -4.22 11.36 0.67
CA ASN A 152 -4.38 9.98 1.05
C ASN A 152 -3.70 9.68 2.41
N TRP A 153 -4.18 8.64 3.07
CA TRP A 153 -3.49 7.97 4.17
C TRP A 153 -3.44 6.48 3.88
N TRP A 154 -2.28 5.86 4.11
CA TRP A 154 -2.01 4.48 3.71
C TRP A 154 -1.43 3.67 4.86
N CYS A 155 -1.88 2.43 4.97
CA CYS A 155 -1.37 1.47 5.95
C CYS A 155 -1.56 0.02 5.47
N VAL A 156 -1.07 -0.96 6.23
CA VAL A 156 -1.23 -2.41 5.98
C VAL A 156 -2.15 -2.99 7.05
N MET A 157 -3.35 -3.41 6.63
CA MET A 157 -4.40 -3.96 7.51
C MET A 157 -4.16 -5.44 7.80
N PHE A 158 -3.69 -6.20 6.81
CA PHE A 158 -3.24 -7.58 6.96
C PHE A 158 -1.85 -7.76 6.33
N PRO A 159 -0.83 -8.23 7.08
CA PRO A 159 -0.86 -8.46 8.52
C PRO A 159 -1.13 -7.16 9.29
N PRO A 160 -1.57 -7.23 10.56
CA PRO A 160 -2.08 -6.12 11.35
C PRO A 160 -1.01 -5.05 11.71
N LEU A 161 -0.48 -4.31 10.74
CA LEU A 161 0.49 -3.22 10.96
C LEU A 161 -0.18 -1.90 11.31
N CYS A 162 -1.46 -1.72 10.98
CA CYS A 162 -2.20 -0.52 11.39
C CYS A 162 -2.48 -0.44 12.88
N PHE A 163 -2.15 -1.49 13.63
CA PHE A 163 -2.52 -1.63 15.04
C PHE A 163 -1.33 -1.56 15.98
N VAL A 164 -0.10 -1.47 15.45
CA VAL A 164 1.10 -1.22 16.26
C VAL A 164 1.21 0.28 16.50
N ASP A 165 0.70 0.66 17.67
CA ASP A 165 0.81 1.92 18.41
C ASP A 165 1.41 3.15 17.70
N GLU A 166 0.58 4.19 17.55
CA GLU A 166 1.00 5.59 17.33
C GLU A 166 1.67 6.22 18.57
N SER A 167 1.77 5.50 19.70
CA SER A 167 2.32 6.03 20.96
C SER A 167 3.85 5.99 21.04
N ASN A 168 4.52 5.21 20.21
CA ASN A 168 5.98 5.20 20.11
C ASN A 168 6.34 5.21 18.63
N GLY A 169 7.01 6.26 18.15
CA GLY A 169 7.61 6.33 16.80
C GLY A 169 8.72 5.30 16.55
N VAL A 170 8.69 4.16 17.25
CA VAL A 170 9.58 3.02 17.18
C VAL A 170 8.74 1.83 16.75
N ILE A 171 8.82 1.51 15.47
CA ILE A 171 8.26 0.28 14.91
C ILE A 171 9.06 -0.88 15.52
N ASP A 172 8.41 -1.68 16.38
CA ASP A 172 9.04 -2.75 17.16
C ASP A 172 9.37 -4.01 16.34
N LYS A 173 10.30 -4.84 16.84
CA LYS A 173 10.67 -6.16 16.30
C LYS A 173 9.47 -7.06 16.03
N SER A 174 8.38 -6.94 16.82
CA SER A 174 7.12 -7.65 16.60
C SER A 174 6.52 -7.43 15.20
N THR A 175 6.73 -6.24 14.61
CA THR A 175 6.27 -5.92 13.25
C THR A 175 7.08 -6.65 12.19
N ASP A 176 8.41 -6.69 12.37
CA ASP A 176 9.31 -7.40 11.48
C ASP A 176 9.02 -8.90 11.47
N ASP A 177 8.74 -9.49 12.63
CA ASP A 177 8.46 -10.92 12.75
C ASP A 177 7.13 -11.30 12.07
N LYS A 178 6.06 -10.50 12.24
CA LYS A 178 4.77 -10.73 11.54
C LYS A 178 4.90 -10.62 10.03
N LEU A 179 5.69 -9.66 9.55
CA LEU A 179 5.92 -9.52 8.10
C LEU A 179 6.78 -10.66 7.57
N LYS A 180 7.82 -11.08 8.30
CA LYS A 180 8.61 -12.26 7.94
C LYS A 180 7.78 -13.53 7.92
N GLU A 181 6.85 -13.73 8.85
CA GLU A 181 5.95 -14.89 8.85
C GLU A 181 5.04 -14.94 7.62
N VAL A 182 4.56 -13.79 7.16
CA VAL A 182 3.71 -13.72 5.96
C VAL A 182 4.53 -13.89 4.67
N PHE A 183 5.77 -13.39 4.64
CA PHE A 183 6.59 -13.36 3.43
C PHE A 183 7.60 -14.51 3.27
N ASN A 184 7.94 -15.23 4.34
CA ASN A 184 8.72 -16.48 4.29
C ASN A 184 7.83 -17.69 3.97
#